data_AF-A0A539CRZ0-F1
#
_entry.id   AF-A0A539CRZ0-F1
#
_cell.length_a   1.000
_cell.length_b   1.000
_cell.length_c   1.000
_cell.angle_alpha   90.00
_cell.angle_beta   90.00
_cell.angle_gamma   90.00
#
_symmetry.space_group_name_H-M   'P 1'
#
loop_
_entity.id
_entity.type
_entity.pdbx_description
1 polymer ?
#
loop_
_entity_poly.entity_id
_entity_poly.type
_entity_poly.pdbx_seq_one_letter_code
_entity_poly.pdbx_strand_id
1 'polypeptide(L)'
;MTHMANEFEDVQKYGKEQFDAAAAAFAPFTKTLQAIATETADYSKKSFESSSAFVEKLLGAKSYESAIQIQTDYWKSSYAGFVAEATKLGELYSSLAKEAFKPIETAFSKVPGAKS
;
A
#
# COMPACT_ATOMS: atom_id res chain seq x y z
N MET A 1 -10.76 46.29 20.23
CA MET A 1 -9.47 45.60 20.50
C MET A 1 -9.65 44.13 20.90
N THR A 2 -10.78 43.72 21.48
CA THR A 2 -11.06 42.32 21.86
C THR A 2 -11.38 41.38 20.68
N HIS A 3 -11.99 41.88 19.59
CA HIS A 3 -12.33 41.04 18.42
C HIS A 3 -11.10 40.55 17.64
N MET A 4 -10.14 41.44 17.35
CA MET A 4 -8.89 41.09 16.68
C MET A 4 -8.02 40.11 17.47
N ALA A 5 -8.05 40.18 18.80
CA ALA A 5 -7.29 39.25 19.65
C ALA A 5 -7.89 37.83 19.58
N ASN A 6 -9.21 37.72 19.56
CA ASN A 6 -9.90 36.43 19.41
C ASN A 6 -9.68 35.83 18.01
N GLU A 7 -9.77 36.64 16.94
CA GLU A 7 -9.49 36.18 15.57
C GLU A 7 -8.05 35.68 15.40
N PHE A 8 -7.08 36.33 16.06
CA PHE A 8 -5.69 35.90 16.03
C PHE A 8 -5.48 34.56 16.78
N GLU A 9 -6.12 34.37 17.93
CA GLU A 9 -6.11 33.08 18.64
C GLU A 9 -6.76 31.96 17.83
N ASP A 10 -7.85 32.23 17.12
CA ASP A 10 -8.54 31.25 16.28
C ASP A 10 -7.69 30.83 15.07
N VAL A 11 -7.02 31.78 14.40
CA VAL A 11 -6.07 31.49 13.32
C VAL A 11 -4.89 30.65 13.84
N GLN A 12 -4.38 30.98 15.03
CA GLN A 12 -3.25 30.25 15.63
C GLN A 12 -3.64 28.82 16.04
N LYS A 13 -4.85 28.63 16.60
CA LYS A 13 -5.41 27.31 16.89
C LYS A 13 -5.62 26.49 15.64
N TYR A 14 -6.23 27.08 14.61
CA TYR A 14 -6.44 26.42 13.33
C TYR A 14 -5.12 25.94 12.72
N GLY A 15 -4.08 26.80 12.69
CA GLY A 15 -2.75 26.43 12.22
C GLY A 15 -2.13 25.26 12.99
N LYS A 16 -2.29 25.24 14.33
CA LYS A 16 -1.82 24.14 15.18
C LYS A 16 -2.57 22.83 14.88
N GLU A 17 -3.89 22.88 14.75
CA GLU A 17 -4.71 21.71 14.43
C GLU A 17 -4.37 21.11 13.06
N GLN A 18 -4.08 21.94 12.05
CA GLN A 18 -3.64 21.48 10.73
C GLN A 18 -2.25 20.83 10.80
N PHE A 19 -1.34 21.40 11.58
CA PHE A 19 -0.01 20.81 11.79
C PHE A 19 -0.10 19.45 12.49
N ASP A 20 -0.89 19.34 13.55
CA ASP A 20 -1.08 18.08 14.29
C ASP A 20 -1.74 17.02 13.40
N ALA A 21 -2.71 17.41 12.56
CA ALA A 21 -3.34 16.51 11.58
C ALA A 21 -2.35 16.03 10.51
N ALA A 22 -1.52 16.93 9.97
CA ALA A 22 -0.49 16.57 8.99
C ALA A 22 0.59 15.65 9.60
N ALA A 23 1.04 15.94 10.83
CA ALA A 23 1.98 15.10 11.55
C ALA A 23 1.41 13.70 11.81
N ALA A 24 0.12 13.60 12.15
CA ALA A 24 -0.58 12.33 12.36
C ALA A 24 -0.73 11.49 11.06
N ALA A 25 -0.82 12.14 9.88
CA ALA A 25 -0.93 11.46 8.60
C ALA A 25 0.44 11.02 8.01
N PHE A 26 1.53 11.70 8.40
CA PHE A 26 2.86 11.45 7.82
C PHE A 26 3.44 10.06 8.14
N ALA A 27 3.36 9.66 9.41
CA ALA A 27 3.89 8.37 9.87
C ALA A 27 3.17 7.16 9.21
N PRO A 28 1.84 7.04 9.21
CA PRO A 28 1.15 5.93 8.55
C PRO A 28 1.32 5.94 7.03
N PHE A 29 1.34 7.12 6.39
CA PHE A 29 1.63 7.25 4.96
C PHE A 29 3.01 6.68 4.61
N THR A 30 4.06 7.11 5.32
CA THR A 30 5.43 6.64 5.07
C THR A 30 5.56 5.14 5.32
N LYS A 31 4.89 4.61 6.36
CA LYS A 31 4.88 3.19 6.67
C LYS A 31 4.22 2.36 5.56
N THR A 32 3.10 2.82 5.01
CA THR A 32 2.43 2.14 3.88
C THR A 32 3.31 2.16 2.63
N LEU A 33 4.00 3.27 2.33
CA LEU A 33 4.97 3.32 1.23
C LEU A 33 6.12 2.33 1.43
N GLN A 34 6.68 2.26 2.64
CA GLN A 34 7.72 1.27 2.98
C GLN A 34 7.21 -0.16 2.78
N ALA A 35 5.98 -0.45 3.22
CA ALA A 35 5.38 -1.77 3.04
C ALA A 35 5.21 -2.14 1.56
N ILE A 36 4.80 -1.20 0.69
CA ILE A 36 4.72 -1.42 -0.77
C ILE A 36 6.10 -1.76 -1.34
N ALA A 37 7.13 -0.99 -0.96
CA ALA A 37 8.49 -1.21 -1.44
C ALA A 37 9.04 -2.57 -0.98
N THR A 38 8.82 -2.94 0.28
CA THR A 38 9.20 -4.25 0.83
C THR A 38 8.50 -5.38 0.09
N GLU A 39 7.17 -5.29 -0.09
CA GLU A 39 6.42 -6.37 -0.72
C GLU A 39 6.86 -6.58 -2.18
N THR A 40 7.02 -5.49 -2.93
CA THR A 40 7.48 -5.53 -4.32
C THR A 40 8.87 -6.19 -4.43
N ALA A 41 9.78 -5.87 -3.50
CA ALA A 41 11.11 -6.46 -3.46
C ALA A 41 11.07 -7.95 -3.12
N ASP A 42 10.26 -8.33 -2.12
CA ASP A 42 10.09 -9.72 -1.70
C ASP A 42 9.46 -10.58 -2.80
N TYR A 43 8.44 -10.07 -3.48
CA TYR A 43 7.82 -10.75 -4.62
C TYR A 43 8.79 -10.93 -5.79
N SER A 44 9.58 -9.90 -6.10
CA SER A 44 10.60 -9.96 -7.15
C SER A 44 11.64 -11.04 -6.85
N LYS A 45 12.11 -11.11 -5.60
CA LYS A 45 13.04 -12.14 -5.14
C LYS A 45 12.42 -13.54 -5.27
N LYS A 46 11.21 -13.75 -4.77
CA LYS A 46 10.50 -15.04 -4.87
C LYS A 46 10.26 -15.46 -6.33
N SER A 47 9.93 -14.52 -7.20
CA SER A 47 9.72 -14.76 -8.63
C SER A 47 11.00 -15.23 -9.31
N PHE A 48 12.14 -14.62 -8.97
CA PHE A 48 13.45 -15.03 -9.46
C PHE A 48 13.83 -16.43 -8.97
N GLU A 49 13.71 -16.70 -7.67
CA GLU A 49 13.97 -18.02 -7.08
C GLU A 49 13.10 -19.11 -7.72
N SER A 50 11.80 -18.83 -7.91
CA SER A 50 10.84 -19.76 -8.54
C SER A 50 11.20 -20.03 -10.01
N SER A 51 11.62 -19.00 -10.75
CA SER A 51 12.04 -19.12 -12.15
C SER A 51 13.32 -19.96 -12.28
N SER A 52 14.30 -19.73 -11.39
CA SER A 52 15.53 -20.51 -11.36
C SER A 52 15.23 -21.99 -11.09
N ALA A 53 14.42 -22.27 -10.07
CA ALA A 53 14.02 -23.63 -9.72
C ALA A 53 13.23 -24.31 -10.85
N PHE A 54 12.38 -23.57 -11.57
CA PHE A 54 11.68 -24.08 -12.76
C PHE A 54 12.66 -24.48 -13.87
N VAL A 55 13.63 -23.62 -14.20
CA VAL A 55 14.64 -23.92 -15.23
C VAL A 55 15.48 -25.13 -14.84
N GLU A 56 15.95 -25.22 -13.60
CA GLU A 56 16.72 -26.37 -13.09
C GLU A 56 15.92 -27.67 -13.23
N LYS A 57 14.65 -27.67 -12.81
CA LYS A 57 13.77 -28.84 -12.94
C LYS A 57 13.54 -29.22 -14.39
N LEU A 58 13.31 -28.23 -15.26
CA LEU A 58 13.03 -28.45 -16.67
C LEU A 58 14.25 -29.04 -17.39
N LEU A 59 15.47 -28.56 -17.09
CA LEU A 59 16.72 -29.12 -17.62
C LEU A 59 16.95 -30.57 -17.14
N GLY A 60 16.46 -30.91 -15.94
CA GLY A 60 16.51 -32.27 -15.40
C GLY A 60 15.38 -33.21 -15.88
N ALA A 61 14.46 -32.73 -16.71
CA ALA A 61 13.32 -33.52 -17.19
C ALA A 61 13.78 -34.67 -18.11
N LYS A 62 13.32 -35.89 -17.82
CA LYS A 62 13.71 -37.11 -18.56
C LYS A 62 12.69 -37.54 -19.62
N SER A 63 11.52 -36.88 -19.65
CA SER A 63 10.44 -37.17 -20.58
C SER A 63 9.58 -35.93 -20.84
N TYR A 64 8.85 -35.93 -21.96
CA TYR A 64 7.87 -34.88 -22.27
C TYR A 64 6.79 -34.76 -21.19
N GLU A 65 6.31 -35.88 -20.65
CA GLU A 65 5.30 -35.89 -19.58
C GLU A 65 5.82 -35.18 -18.31
N SER A 66 7.07 -35.46 -17.91
CA SER A 66 7.68 -34.77 -16.77
C SER A 66 7.84 -33.26 -17.01
N ALA A 67 8.19 -32.86 -18.23
CA ALA A 67 8.30 -31.44 -18.60
C ALA A 67 6.93 -30.72 -18.54
N ILE A 68 5.86 -31.36 -19.04
CA ILE A 68 4.49 -30.83 -18.96
C ILE A 68 4.06 -30.65 -17.51
N GLN A 69 4.37 -31.61 -16.64
CA GLN A 69 4.04 -31.52 -15.22
C GLN A 69 4.80 -30.37 -14.54
N ILE A 70 6.12 -30.26 -14.76
CA ILE A 70 6.95 -29.16 -14.24
C ILE A 70 6.41 -27.80 -14.67
N GLN A 71 6.05 -27.65 -15.96
CA GLN A 71 5.47 -26.42 -16.48
C GLN A 71 4.10 -26.13 -15.86
N THR A 72 3.23 -27.12 -15.76
CA THR A 72 1.89 -26.99 -15.16
C THR A 72 1.98 -26.54 -13.70
N ASP A 73 2.88 -27.15 -12.91
CA ASP A 73 3.06 -26.81 -11.50
C ASP A 73 3.61 -25.39 -11.35
N TYR A 74 4.58 -25.00 -12.18
CA TYR A 74 5.09 -23.63 -12.21
C TYR A 74 3.99 -22.60 -12.53
N TRP A 75 3.13 -22.87 -13.52
CA TRP A 75 2.02 -21.98 -13.85
C TRP A 75 1.02 -21.83 -12.69
N LYS A 76 0.63 -22.95 -12.06
CA LYS A 76 -0.29 -22.94 -10.92
C LYS A 76 0.30 -22.14 -9.76
N SER A 77 1.55 -22.39 -9.40
CA SER A 77 2.20 -21.67 -8.29
C SER A 77 2.40 -20.20 -8.61
N SER A 78 2.84 -19.86 -9.82
CA SER A 78 3.06 -18.47 -10.25
C SER A 78 1.75 -17.68 -10.28
N TYR A 79 0.67 -18.30 -10.74
CA TYR A 79 -0.66 -17.67 -10.74
C TYR A 79 -1.17 -17.42 -9.32
N ALA A 80 -1.09 -18.42 -8.44
CA ALA A 80 -1.50 -18.26 -7.04
C ALA A 80 -0.66 -17.18 -6.32
N GLY A 81 0.65 -17.18 -6.54
CA GLY A 81 1.56 -16.16 -5.99
C GLY A 81 1.24 -14.76 -6.49
N PHE A 82 1.00 -14.60 -7.80
CA PHE A 82 0.62 -13.32 -8.39
C PHE A 82 -0.69 -12.77 -7.83
N VAL A 83 -1.73 -13.60 -7.71
CA VAL A 83 -3.02 -13.17 -7.16
C VAL A 83 -2.88 -12.74 -5.70
N ALA A 84 -2.09 -13.47 -4.90
CA ALA A 84 -1.81 -13.10 -3.52
C ALA A 84 -1.09 -11.75 -3.43
N GLU A 85 -0.06 -11.53 -4.24
CA GLU A 85 0.69 -10.28 -4.32
C GLU A 85 -0.20 -9.11 -4.77
N ALA A 86 -0.96 -9.29 -5.84
CA ALA A 86 -1.86 -8.27 -6.36
C ALA A 86 -2.94 -7.86 -5.35
N THR A 87 -3.47 -8.84 -4.59
CA THR A 87 -4.42 -8.58 -3.51
C THR A 87 -3.77 -7.72 -2.43
N LYS A 88 -2.58 -8.10 -1.98
CA LYS A 88 -1.86 -7.40 -0.92
C LYS A 88 -1.43 -5.99 -1.32
N LEU A 89 -0.90 -5.81 -2.54
CA LEU A 89 -0.61 -4.48 -3.08
C LEU A 89 -1.88 -3.64 -3.21
N GLY A 90 -3.00 -4.22 -3.64
CA GLY A 90 -4.29 -3.54 -3.69
C GLY A 90 -4.74 -3.00 -2.32
N GLU A 91 -4.60 -3.80 -1.26
CA GLU A 91 -4.87 -3.40 0.11
C GLU A 91 -3.95 -2.27 0.60
N LEU A 92 -2.65 -2.36 0.27
CA LEU A 92 -1.67 -1.33 0.60
C LEU A 92 -1.95 -0.02 -0.13
N TYR A 93 -2.24 -0.04 -1.42
CA TYR A 93 -2.62 1.16 -2.18
C TYR A 93 -3.94 1.77 -1.70
N SER A 94 -4.92 0.94 -1.34
CA SER A 94 -6.17 1.41 -0.71
C SER A 94 -5.90 2.11 0.62
N SER A 95 -5.01 1.54 1.44
CA SER A 95 -4.60 2.14 2.72
C SER A 95 -3.84 3.45 2.51
N LEU A 96 -2.97 3.51 1.48
CA LEU A 96 -2.24 4.72 1.11
C LEU A 96 -3.22 5.85 0.71
N ALA A 97 -4.20 5.53 -0.13
CA ALA A 97 -5.23 6.48 -0.54
C ALA A 97 -6.02 7.01 0.67
N LYS A 98 -6.47 6.13 1.58
CA LYS A 98 -7.19 6.52 2.80
C LYS A 98 -6.38 7.50 3.66
N GLU A 99 -5.10 7.20 3.92
CA GLU A 99 -4.24 8.10 4.70
C GLU A 99 -4.01 9.44 3.97
N ALA A 100 -3.91 9.44 2.64
CA ALA A 100 -3.77 10.66 1.85
C ALA A 100 -5.03 11.55 1.87
N PHE A 101 -6.24 10.97 1.92
CA PHE A 101 -7.51 11.71 1.93
C PHE A 101 -7.98 12.12 3.34
N LYS A 102 -7.43 11.52 4.39
CA LYS A 102 -7.77 11.81 5.79
C LYS A 102 -7.75 13.30 6.20
N PRO A 103 -6.81 14.15 5.73
CA PRO A 103 -6.85 15.58 6.00
C PRO A 103 -8.09 16.27 5.43
N ILE A 104 -8.55 15.84 4.25
CA ILE A 104 -9.75 16.37 3.57
C ILE A 104 -11.02 15.94 4.31
N GLU A 105 -11.11 14.67 4.72
CA GLU A 105 -12.22 14.18 5.54
C GLU A 105 -12.32 14.93 6.87
N THR A 106 -11.17 15.18 7.52
CA THR A 106 -11.11 15.92 8.79
C THR A 106 -11.55 17.37 8.62
N ALA A 107 -11.15 18.02 7.52
CA ALA A 107 -11.58 19.38 7.19
C ALA A 107 -13.10 19.44 6.91
N PHE A 108 -13.64 18.49 6.14
CA PHE A 108 -15.07 18.41 5.83
C PHE A 108 -15.93 18.16 7.08
N SER A 109 -15.43 17.33 8.01
CA SER A 109 -16.10 17.01 9.28
C SER A 109 -16.23 18.21 10.23
N LYS A 110 -15.39 19.24 10.05
CA LYS A 110 -15.37 20.46 10.88
C LYS A 110 -16.26 21.58 10.32
N VAL A 111 -16.86 21.42 9.14
CA VAL A 111 -17.80 22.40 8.57
C VAL A 111 -19.21 22.16 9.13
N PRO A 112 -19.80 23.13 9.87
CA PRO A 112 -21.18 23.01 10.34
C PRO A 112 -22.15 22.96 9.15
N GLY A 113 -22.84 21.82 8.96
CA GLY A 113 -23.81 21.61 7.87
C GLY A 113 -23.46 20.48 6.89
N ALA A 114 -22.28 19.86 7.00
CA ALA A 114 -21.84 18.76 6.12
C ALA A 114 -22.56 17.41 6.34
N LYS A 115 -23.45 17.32 7.32
CA LYS A 115 -24.37 16.18 7.52
C LYS A 115 -25.80 16.68 7.30
N SER A 116 -26.26 16.69 6.06
CA SER A 116 -27.67 16.87 5.71
C SER A 116 -28.20 15.59 5.08
#